data_AF-A0A956X397-F1
#
_entry.id   AF-A0A956X397-F1
#
_cell.length_a   1.000
_cell.length_b   1.000
_cell.length_c   1.000
_cell.angle_alpha   90.00
_cell.angle_beta   90.00
_cell.angle_gamma   90.00
#
_symmetry.space_group_name_H-M   'P 1'
#
loop_
_entity.id
_entity.type
_entity.pdbx_description
1 polymer ?
#
loop_
_entity_poly.entity_id
_entity_poly.type
_entity_poly.pdbx_seq_one_letter_code
_entity_poly.pdbx_strand_id
1 'polypeptide(L)'
;MAGRVAAMPLVVLAGNPNAGKSTIFNALTGARQHVGNWPGKTVAVSSGTARWNGTSVTLVDLPGTYSLSAHSLEEAIARDFILEEQPDVAIIVADATNLERNLYLAVQILELGAPTALALNMMDAAEADGTAIDIHLLQRLLGIPVVPTVGSKRQGLEDLLQQAIEEAAPQPKSVDYGLEMEQAIATLQPEVARLIGPTAARYTAIKLLEGDTRVIEACSQSPAMEPLLVMARTLAEQIEAIYGDDVELLVADRRYGYVHGLAHQVVTQNRSTQHRTTTDRIDDLVAHRVLGLPIFFGLMALVFVLTANASAPFVTWVDITVNGVLAGWVTAVLTALSAPAWLLSLLV
;
A
#
# COMPACT_ATOMS: atom_id res chain seq x y z
N MET A 1 -3.98 -31.70 -19.06
CA MET A 1 -3.62 -30.62 -19.99
C MET A 1 -4.80 -30.37 -20.92
N ALA A 2 -5.72 -29.49 -20.51
CA ALA A 2 -6.78 -28.98 -21.38
C ALA A 2 -6.27 -27.70 -22.02
N GLY A 3 -6.27 -27.63 -23.34
CA GLY A 3 -5.84 -26.46 -24.09
C GLY A 3 -6.68 -25.24 -23.72
N ARG A 4 -6.03 -24.17 -23.25
CA ARG A 4 -6.62 -22.84 -23.20
C ARG A 4 -7.01 -22.47 -24.64
N VAL A 5 -8.30 -22.40 -24.94
CA VAL A 5 -8.84 -21.57 -26.03
C VAL A 5 -8.16 -20.21 -25.90
N ALA A 6 -7.69 -19.60 -27.00
CA ALA A 6 -6.90 -18.37 -26.99
C ALA A 6 -7.64 -17.24 -26.24
N ALA A 7 -7.44 -17.18 -24.93
CA ALA A 7 -7.99 -16.19 -24.04
C ALA A 7 -7.19 -14.91 -24.22
N MET A 8 -7.86 -13.77 -24.18
CA MET A 8 -7.18 -12.47 -24.18
C MET A 8 -6.18 -12.45 -23.01
N PRO A 9 -4.91 -12.02 -23.23
CA PRO A 9 -3.92 -11.97 -22.17
C PRO A 9 -4.46 -11.21 -20.96
N LEU A 10 -4.28 -11.75 -19.76
CA LEU A 10 -4.68 -11.14 -18.50
C LEU A 10 -3.50 -10.37 -17.92
N VAL A 11 -3.63 -9.05 -17.91
CA VAL A 11 -2.67 -8.13 -17.30
C VAL A 11 -3.30 -7.52 -16.06
N VAL A 12 -2.57 -7.54 -14.94
CA VAL A 12 -3.01 -6.89 -13.69
C VAL A 12 -2.18 -5.65 -13.43
N LEU A 13 -2.82 -4.61 -12.92
CA LEU A 13 -2.14 -3.45 -12.35
C LEU A 13 -2.15 -3.57 -10.83
N ALA A 14 -0.96 -3.59 -10.24
CA ALA A 14 -0.74 -3.59 -8.80
C ALA A 14 0.11 -2.38 -8.42
N GLY A 15 0.06 -1.93 -7.17
CA GLY A 15 0.85 -0.77 -6.75
C GLY A 15 0.30 -0.07 -5.53
N ASN A 16 1.11 0.85 -4.99
CA ASN A 16 0.71 1.63 -3.83
C ASN A 16 -0.51 2.51 -4.12
N PRO A 17 -1.34 2.82 -3.10
CA PRO A 17 -2.28 3.92 -3.18
C PRO A 17 -1.58 5.19 -3.65
N ASN A 18 -2.25 5.93 -4.53
CA ASN A 18 -1.77 7.18 -5.13
C ASN A 18 -0.56 7.06 -6.07
N ALA A 19 -0.04 5.87 -6.40
CA ALA A 19 1.06 5.72 -7.37
C ALA A 19 0.67 6.03 -8.84
N GLY A 20 -0.59 6.44 -9.09
CA GLY A 20 -1.13 6.70 -10.42
C GLY A 20 -1.59 5.44 -11.17
N LYS A 21 -1.80 4.33 -10.45
CA LYS A 21 -2.33 3.06 -10.98
C LYS A 21 -3.64 3.25 -11.76
N SER A 22 -4.65 3.89 -11.16
CA SER A 22 -5.93 4.17 -11.83
C SER A 22 -5.77 5.16 -13.00
N THR A 23 -4.78 6.06 -12.96
CA THR A 23 -4.47 6.95 -14.08
C THR A 23 -3.95 6.16 -15.28
N ILE A 24 -3.02 5.23 -15.06
CA ILE A 24 -2.52 4.33 -16.11
C ILE A 24 -3.64 3.41 -16.61
N PHE A 25 -4.43 2.81 -15.72
CA PHE A 25 -5.58 2.00 -16.06
C PHE A 25 -6.53 2.74 -17.03
N ASN A 26 -6.91 3.97 -16.66
CA ASN A 26 -7.81 4.81 -17.46
C ASN A 26 -7.20 5.21 -18.80
N ALA A 27 -5.89 5.50 -18.82
CA ALA A 27 -5.19 5.85 -20.03
C ALA A 27 -5.13 4.68 -21.02
N LEU A 28 -4.96 3.44 -20.55
CA LEU A 28 -4.84 2.24 -21.37
C LEU A 28 -6.20 1.70 -21.87
N THR A 29 -7.25 1.80 -21.06
CA THR A 29 -8.58 1.21 -21.37
C THR A 29 -9.57 2.20 -21.96
N GLY A 30 -9.41 3.51 -21.69
CA GLY A 30 -10.34 4.53 -22.12
C GLY A 30 -11.77 4.27 -21.63
N ALA A 31 -12.75 4.29 -22.53
CA ALA A 31 -14.16 4.05 -22.19
C ALA A 31 -14.53 2.56 -22.02
N ARG A 32 -13.60 1.61 -22.25
CA ARG A 32 -13.88 0.16 -22.23
C ARG A 32 -13.62 -0.44 -20.86
N GLN A 33 -14.35 0.03 -19.86
CA GLN A 33 -14.18 -0.37 -18.47
C GLN A 33 -15.49 -0.90 -17.89
N HIS A 34 -15.38 -1.83 -16.96
CA HIS A 34 -16.46 -2.35 -16.16
C HIS A 34 -16.04 -2.36 -14.70
N VAL A 35 -16.89 -1.80 -13.84
CA VAL A 35 -16.69 -1.80 -12.39
C VAL A 35 -17.68 -2.77 -11.77
N GLY A 36 -17.16 -3.75 -11.05
CA GLY A 36 -17.92 -4.73 -10.30
C GLY A 36 -17.41 -4.83 -8.86
N ASN A 37 -17.81 -5.88 -8.16
CA ASN A 37 -17.28 -6.23 -6.84
C ASN A 37 -16.56 -7.58 -6.93
N TRP A 38 -15.51 -7.74 -6.12
CA TRP A 38 -14.84 -9.03 -5.95
C TRP A 38 -15.85 -10.07 -5.45
N PRO A 39 -15.86 -11.31 -5.97
CA PRO A 39 -16.81 -12.34 -5.57
C PRO A 39 -16.89 -12.49 -4.04
N GLY A 40 -18.07 -12.22 -3.46
CA GLY A 40 -18.31 -12.35 -2.03
C GLY A 40 -17.65 -11.28 -1.14
N LYS A 41 -17.10 -10.20 -1.70
CA LYS A 41 -16.46 -9.10 -0.97
C LYS A 41 -17.06 -7.74 -1.34
N THR A 42 -16.86 -6.74 -0.49
CA THR A 42 -17.33 -5.35 -0.69
C THR A 42 -16.31 -4.46 -1.41
N VAL A 43 -15.21 -5.04 -1.90
CA VAL A 43 -14.14 -4.29 -2.56
C VAL A 43 -14.44 -4.24 -4.06
N ALA A 44 -14.36 -3.04 -4.63
CA ALA A 44 -14.60 -2.84 -6.05
C ALA A 44 -13.47 -3.42 -6.91
N VAL A 45 -13.83 -3.99 -8.06
CA VAL A 45 -12.89 -4.41 -9.12
C VAL A 45 -13.13 -3.52 -10.31
N SER A 46 -12.09 -2.88 -10.83
CA SER A 46 -12.15 -2.27 -12.16
C SER A 46 -11.47 -3.20 -13.15
N SER A 47 -12.17 -3.58 -14.20
CA SER A 47 -11.63 -4.37 -15.31
C SER A 47 -11.91 -3.66 -16.63
N GLY A 48 -11.08 -3.86 -17.63
CA GLY A 48 -11.26 -3.22 -18.92
C GLY A 48 -10.46 -3.88 -20.02
N THR A 49 -10.61 -3.39 -21.24
CA THR A 49 -9.88 -3.92 -22.40
C THR A 49 -8.93 -2.87 -22.95
N ALA A 50 -7.63 -3.17 -22.95
CA ALA A 50 -6.60 -2.41 -23.63
C ALA A 50 -6.31 -3.00 -25.03
N ARG A 51 -5.69 -2.21 -25.90
CA ARG A 51 -5.20 -2.70 -27.19
C ARG A 51 -3.68 -2.63 -27.22
N TRP A 52 -3.05 -3.71 -27.63
CA TRP A 52 -1.62 -3.82 -27.85
C TRP A 52 -1.38 -4.48 -29.20
N ASN A 53 -0.70 -3.79 -30.13
CA ASN A 53 -0.40 -4.31 -31.48
C ASN A 53 -1.60 -4.92 -32.23
N GLY A 54 -2.79 -4.35 -32.04
CA GLY A 54 -4.04 -4.85 -32.64
C GLY A 54 -4.71 -6.00 -31.86
N THR A 55 -4.03 -6.56 -30.86
CA THR A 55 -4.54 -7.59 -29.94
C THR A 55 -5.27 -6.96 -28.75
N SER A 56 -6.40 -7.55 -28.35
CA SER A 56 -7.12 -7.14 -27.14
C SER A 56 -6.50 -7.80 -25.90
N VAL A 57 -6.26 -7.00 -24.87
CA VAL A 57 -5.69 -7.42 -23.57
C VAL A 57 -6.70 -7.11 -22.48
N THR A 58 -6.95 -8.06 -21.59
CA THR A 58 -7.76 -7.85 -20.39
C THR A 58 -6.89 -7.16 -19.34
N LEU A 59 -7.30 -5.99 -18.88
CA LEU A 59 -6.63 -5.26 -17.82
C LEU A 59 -7.48 -5.26 -16.56
N VAL A 60 -6.91 -5.66 -15.42
CA VAL A 60 -7.59 -5.65 -14.12
C VAL A 60 -6.83 -4.73 -13.16
N ASP A 61 -7.54 -3.81 -12.53
CA ASP A 61 -6.99 -2.92 -11.51
C ASP A 61 -7.15 -3.55 -10.12
N LEU A 62 -6.04 -3.95 -9.50
CA LEU A 62 -6.08 -4.48 -8.14
C LEU A 62 -6.25 -3.34 -7.12
N PRO A 63 -6.82 -3.59 -5.93
CA PRO A 63 -6.83 -2.61 -4.85
C PRO A 63 -5.41 -2.08 -4.56
N GLY A 64 -5.29 -0.78 -4.30
CA GLY A 64 -4.00 -0.20 -3.92
C GLY A 64 -3.62 -0.63 -2.50
N THR A 65 -2.42 -1.20 -2.33
CA THR A 65 -1.94 -1.70 -1.03
C THR A 65 -0.52 -1.22 -0.75
N TYR A 66 -0.06 -1.26 0.50
CA TYR A 66 1.34 -0.93 0.83
C TYR A 66 2.20 -2.17 1.09
N SER A 67 1.55 -3.30 1.34
CA SER A 67 2.16 -4.60 1.54
C SER A 67 1.20 -5.70 1.04
N LEU A 68 1.66 -6.95 1.08
CA LEU A 68 0.89 -8.17 0.85
C LEU A 68 0.91 -9.07 2.09
N SER A 69 1.19 -8.52 3.27
CA SER A 69 1.14 -9.26 4.55
C SER A 69 -0.30 -9.66 4.95
N ALA A 70 -1.31 -9.23 4.18
CA ALA A 70 -2.72 -9.62 4.31
C ALA A 70 -3.39 -9.25 5.64
N HIS A 71 -2.95 -8.16 6.25
CA HIS A 71 -3.57 -7.57 7.44
C HIS A 71 -4.83 -6.77 7.08
N SER A 72 -4.99 -6.38 5.81
CA SER A 72 -6.21 -5.78 5.27
C SER A 72 -6.91 -6.69 4.24
N LEU A 73 -8.19 -6.42 3.99
CA LEU A 73 -8.95 -7.14 2.96
C LEU A 73 -8.41 -6.85 1.56
N GLU A 74 -7.97 -5.62 1.31
CA GLU A 74 -7.37 -5.19 0.05
C GLU A 74 -6.05 -5.92 -0.22
N GLU A 75 -5.18 -6.05 0.79
CA GLU A 75 -3.92 -6.80 0.72
C GLU A 75 -4.16 -8.27 0.39
N ALA A 76 -5.13 -8.88 1.08
CA ALA A 76 -5.55 -10.24 0.81
C ALA A 76 -6.04 -10.41 -0.64
N ILE A 77 -6.93 -9.54 -1.10
CA ILE A 77 -7.48 -9.61 -2.46
C ILE A 77 -6.39 -9.46 -3.52
N ALA A 78 -5.48 -8.49 -3.38
CA ALA A 78 -4.42 -8.28 -4.35
C ALA A 78 -3.49 -9.51 -4.45
N ARG A 79 -3.10 -10.07 -3.30
CA ARG A 79 -2.27 -11.27 -3.21
C ARG A 79 -2.97 -12.51 -3.80
N ASP A 80 -4.17 -12.79 -3.30
CA ASP A 80 -4.92 -14.00 -3.65
C ASP A 80 -5.25 -13.99 -5.15
N PHE A 81 -5.60 -12.83 -5.73
CA PHE A 81 -5.83 -12.71 -7.16
C PHE A 81 -4.59 -13.09 -8.00
N ILE A 82 -3.41 -12.60 -7.65
CA ILE A 82 -2.17 -12.90 -8.39
C ILE A 82 -1.85 -14.41 -8.31
N LEU A 83 -2.05 -15.02 -7.14
CA LEU A 83 -1.78 -16.44 -6.92
C LEU A 83 -2.80 -17.37 -7.60
N GLU A 84 -4.08 -17.02 -7.55
CA GLU A 84 -5.19 -17.87 -8.03
C GLU A 84 -5.43 -17.71 -9.54
N GLU A 85 -5.49 -16.48 -10.04
CA GLU A 85 -5.80 -16.20 -11.45
C GLU A 85 -4.58 -16.35 -12.37
N GLN A 86 -3.38 -16.34 -11.79
CA GLN A 86 -2.09 -16.50 -12.50
C GLN A 86 -2.04 -15.62 -13.75
N PRO A 87 -2.00 -14.28 -13.57
CA PRO A 87 -2.02 -13.37 -14.70
C PRO A 87 -0.83 -13.62 -15.62
N ASP A 88 -1.03 -13.37 -16.92
CA ASP A 88 0.06 -13.48 -17.89
C ASP A 88 1.15 -12.44 -17.59
N VAL A 89 0.77 -11.26 -17.06
CA VAL A 89 1.70 -10.25 -16.54
C VAL A 89 1.11 -9.45 -15.38
N ALA A 90 1.91 -9.19 -14.35
CA ALA A 90 1.65 -8.17 -13.35
C ALA A 90 2.48 -6.91 -13.64
N ILE A 91 1.81 -5.78 -13.87
CA ILE A 91 2.46 -4.48 -13.96
C ILE A 91 2.39 -3.82 -12.58
N ILE A 92 3.55 -3.63 -11.98
CA ILE A 92 3.70 -2.89 -10.73
C ILE A 92 3.82 -1.40 -11.08
N VAL A 93 2.89 -0.59 -10.59
CA VAL A 93 2.92 0.86 -10.73
C VAL A 93 3.57 1.45 -9.48
N ALA A 94 4.76 2.04 -9.66
CA ALA A 94 5.54 2.66 -8.61
C ALA A 94 5.68 4.16 -8.84
N ASP A 95 5.44 4.96 -7.80
CA ASP A 95 5.68 6.40 -7.83
C ASP A 95 7.19 6.70 -7.72
N ALA A 96 7.74 7.33 -8.76
CA ALA A 96 9.14 7.72 -8.87
C ALA A 96 9.57 8.74 -7.80
N THR A 97 8.66 9.58 -7.30
CA THR A 97 8.97 10.57 -6.25
C THR A 97 9.22 9.92 -4.89
N ASN A 98 8.74 8.69 -4.69
CA ASN A 98 8.88 7.94 -3.44
C ASN A 98 9.23 6.47 -3.73
N LEU A 99 10.31 6.27 -4.50
CA LEU A 99 10.67 4.97 -5.05
C LEU A 99 10.89 3.90 -3.98
N GLU A 100 11.66 4.18 -2.92
CA GLU A 100 11.97 3.22 -1.85
C GLU A 100 10.69 2.61 -1.24
N ARG A 101 9.72 3.45 -0.90
CA ARG A 101 8.44 3.02 -0.35
C ARG A 101 7.62 2.17 -1.32
N ASN A 102 7.69 2.45 -2.62
CA ASN A 102 6.97 1.69 -3.64
C ASN A 102 7.66 0.35 -3.94
N LEU A 103 8.99 0.31 -3.86
CA LEU A 103 9.76 -0.91 -4.06
C LEU A 103 9.49 -1.97 -2.99
N TYR A 104 9.07 -1.57 -1.79
CA TYR A 104 8.69 -2.52 -0.74
C TYR A 104 7.55 -3.45 -1.18
N LEU A 105 6.46 -2.89 -1.72
CA LEU A 105 5.38 -3.69 -2.31
C LEU A 105 5.88 -4.43 -3.56
N ALA A 106 6.69 -3.77 -4.39
CA ALA A 106 7.14 -4.33 -5.65
C ALA A 106 7.87 -5.67 -5.43
N VAL A 107 8.81 -5.70 -4.48
CA VAL A 107 9.57 -6.91 -4.13
C VAL A 107 8.66 -8.04 -3.66
N GLN A 108 7.62 -7.74 -2.87
CA GLN A 108 6.67 -8.77 -2.44
C GLN A 108 5.85 -9.35 -3.61
N ILE A 109 5.48 -8.52 -4.58
CA ILE A 109 4.81 -8.99 -5.81
C ILE A 109 5.75 -9.89 -6.63
N LEU A 110 7.04 -9.52 -6.73
CA LEU A 110 8.05 -10.34 -7.42
C LEU A 110 8.20 -11.72 -6.76
N GLU A 111 8.06 -11.82 -5.45
CA GLU A 111 8.13 -13.10 -4.73
C GLU A 111 6.97 -14.04 -5.07
N LEU A 112 5.81 -13.52 -5.50
CA LEU A 112 4.68 -14.35 -5.93
C LEU A 112 4.95 -15.14 -7.21
N GLY A 113 6.02 -14.80 -7.95
CA GLY A 113 6.50 -15.55 -9.12
C GLY A 113 5.68 -15.34 -10.41
N ALA A 114 4.77 -14.37 -10.43
CA ALA A 114 4.11 -13.95 -11.66
C ALA A 114 5.10 -13.21 -12.58
N PRO A 115 5.00 -13.35 -13.92
CA PRO A 115 5.75 -12.50 -14.84
C PRO A 115 5.44 -11.04 -14.56
N THR A 116 6.47 -10.21 -14.40
CA THR A 116 6.30 -8.86 -13.87
C THR A 116 7.03 -7.80 -14.69
N ALA A 117 6.48 -6.59 -14.76
CA ALA A 117 7.14 -5.38 -15.24
C ALA A 117 6.86 -4.20 -14.30
N LEU A 118 7.77 -3.23 -14.22
CA LEU A 118 7.64 -2.05 -13.38
C LEU A 118 7.33 -0.82 -14.23
N ALA A 119 6.15 -0.23 -14.04
CA ALA A 119 5.82 1.11 -14.51
C ALA A 119 6.32 2.13 -13.46
N LEU A 120 7.46 2.75 -13.74
CA LEU A 120 8.01 3.81 -12.91
C LEU A 120 7.31 5.12 -13.29
N ASN A 121 6.23 5.44 -12.58
CA ASN A 121 5.30 6.52 -12.92
C ASN A 121 5.64 7.83 -12.20
N MET A 122 5.08 8.94 -12.69
CA MET A 122 5.35 10.30 -12.19
C MET A 122 6.81 10.74 -12.39
N MET A 123 7.45 10.29 -13.47
CA MET A 123 8.83 10.68 -13.79
C MET A 123 8.98 12.20 -13.97
N ASP A 124 7.96 12.88 -14.49
CA ASP A 124 7.96 14.34 -14.62
C ASP A 124 7.97 15.06 -13.27
N ALA A 125 7.26 14.52 -12.27
CA ALA A 125 7.30 15.04 -10.91
C ALA A 125 8.66 14.74 -10.24
N ALA A 126 9.19 13.51 -10.41
CA ALA A 126 10.49 13.15 -9.87
C ALA A 126 11.61 14.04 -10.44
N GLU A 127 11.60 14.30 -11.75
CA GLU A 127 12.53 15.23 -12.41
C GLU A 127 12.38 16.66 -11.89
N ALA A 128 11.14 17.14 -11.73
CA ALA A 128 10.86 18.48 -11.19
C ALA A 128 11.38 18.66 -9.76
N ASP A 129 11.32 17.60 -8.95
CA ASP A 129 11.82 17.58 -7.57
C ASP A 129 13.34 17.32 -7.48
N GLY A 130 14.02 17.17 -8.62
CA GLY A 130 15.47 16.94 -8.66
C GLY A 130 15.90 15.51 -8.36
N THR A 131 14.97 14.56 -8.44
CA THR A 131 15.23 13.13 -8.25
C THR A 131 15.62 12.50 -9.58
N ALA A 132 16.87 12.09 -9.72
CA ALA A 132 17.34 11.31 -10.86
C ALA A 132 17.34 9.82 -10.49
N ILE A 133 16.83 8.96 -11.37
CA ILE A 133 16.74 7.52 -11.16
C ILE A 133 17.48 6.80 -12.30
N ASP A 134 18.45 5.94 -11.97
CA ASP A 134 19.11 5.07 -12.93
C ASP A 134 18.21 3.87 -13.27
N ILE A 135 17.44 4.02 -14.35
CA ILE A 135 16.48 3.02 -14.84
C ILE A 135 17.18 1.72 -15.25
N HIS A 136 18.34 1.80 -15.90
CA HIS A 136 19.08 0.62 -16.36
C HIS A 136 19.64 -0.18 -15.18
N LEU A 137 20.17 0.51 -14.17
CA LEU A 137 20.61 -0.16 -12.94
C LEU A 137 19.41 -0.77 -12.21
N LEU A 138 18.30 -0.06 -12.09
CA LEU A 138 17.08 -0.58 -11.45
C LEU A 138 16.56 -1.84 -12.14
N GLN A 139 16.46 -1.83 -13.48
CA GLN A 139 16.09 -3.00 -14.28
C GLN A 139 17.03 -4.17 -14.05
N ARG A 140 18.35 -3.94 -14.04
CA ARG A 140 19.34 -4.99 -13.78
C ARG A 140 19.26 -5.51 -12.34
N LEU A 141 18.95 -4.67 -11.35
CA LEU A 141 18.85 -5.07 -9.94
C LEU A 141 17.55 -5.82 -9.63
N LEU A 142 16.43 -5.48 -10.28
CA LEU A 142 15.17 -6.19 -10.14
C LEU A 142 15.06 -7.43 -11.03
N GLY A 143 15.74 -7.44 -12.18
CA GLY A 143 15.65 -8.51 -13.17
C GLY A 143 14.35 -8.52 -13.96
N ILE A 144 13.65 -7.37 -14.04
CA ILE A 144 12.40 -7.19 -14.77
C ILE A 144 12.47 -5.92 -15.63
N PRO A 145 11.66 -5.79 -16.70
CA PRO A 145 11.55 -4.55 -17.46
C PRO A 145 11.11 -3.39 -16.56
N VAL A 146 11.78 -2.25 -16.68
CA VAL A 146 11.43 -1.01 -15.96
C VAL A 146 11.17 0.09 -16.98
N VAL A 147 9.92 0.55 -17.04
CA VAL A 147 9.49 1.52 -18.03
C VAL A 147 9.15 2.85 -17.34
N PRO A 148 9.88 3.95 -17.64
CA PRO A 148 9.52 5.27 -17.16
C PRO A 148 8.20 5.72 -17.80
N THR A 149 7.28 6.23 -16.99
CA THR A 149 5.96 6.65 -17.45
C THR A 149 5.51 7.96 -16.83
N VAL A 150 4.65 8.65 -17.57
CA VAL A 150 3.82 9.76 -17.05
C VAL A 150 2.38 9.45 -17.44
N GLY A 151 1.69 8.71 -16.57
CA GLY A 151 0.34 8.20 -16.85
C GLY A 151 -0.66 9.30 -17.21
N SER A 152 -0.57 10.47 -16.55
CA SER A 152 -1.44 11.63 -16.81
C SER A 152 -1.26 12.22 -18.21
N LYS A 153 -0.06 12.09 -18.79
CA LYS A 153 0.29 12.56 -20.14
C LYS A 153 0.31 11.43 -21.18
N ARG A 154 -0.04 10.21 -20.78
CA ARG A 154 0.02 8.99 -21.61
C ARG A 154 1.42 8.69 -22.19
N GLN A 155 2.48 9.10 -21.49
CA GLN A 155 3.85 8.87 -21.94
C GLN A 155 4.38 7.53 -21.41
N GLY A 156 5.04 6.76 -22.28
CA GLY A 156 5.64 5.46 -21.96
C GLY A 156 4.64 4.30 -21.85
N LEU A 157 3.35 4.51 -22.12
CA LEU A 157 2.32 3.48 -21.92
C LEU A 157 2.30 2.39 -23.00
N GLU A 158 2.61 2.75 -24.24
CA GLU A 158 2.74 1.78 -25.34
C GLU A 158 3.96 0.88 -25.11
N ASP A 159 5.11 1.49 -24.80
CA ASP A 159 6.34 0.78 -24.42
C ASP A 159 6.14 -0.10 -23.19
N LEU A 160 5.38 0.38 -22.19
CA LEU A 160 5.02 -0.39 -21.00
C LEU A 160 4.27 -1.66 -21.35
N LEU A 161 3.19 -1.56 -22.15
CA LEU A 161 2.44 -2.75 -22.55
C LEU A 161 3.28 -3.69 -23.40
N GLN A 162 4.11 -3.15 -24.28
CA GLN A 162 4.99 -3.96 -25.12
C GLN A 162 6.00 -4.75 -24.28
N GLN A 163 6.78 -4.08 -23.44
CA GLN A 163 7.79 -4.75 -22.61
C GLN A 163 7.16 -5.66 -21.57
N ALA A 164 6.01 -5.29 -21.01
CA ALA A 164 5.27 -6.15 -20.10
C ALA A 164 4.87 -7.47 -20.77
N ILE A 165 4.33 -7.44 -21.99
CA ILE A 165 3.84 -8.65 -22.66
C ILE A 165 4.97 -9.46 -23.31
N GLU A 166 5.99 -8.80 -23.85
CA GLU A 166 7.07 -9.46 -24.63
C GLU A 166 8.28 -9.85 -23.76
N GLU A 167 8.57 -9.09 -22.70
CA GLU A 167 9.83 -9.20 -21.95
C GLU A 167 9.65 -9.51 -20.45
N ALA A 168 8.42 -9.57 -19.93
CA ALA A 168 8.21 -9.92 -18.53
C ALA A 168 8.79 -11.32 -18.23
N ALA A 169 9.72 -11.34 -17.27
CA ALA A 169 10.40 -12.56 -16.86
C ALA A 169 9.66 -13.19 -15.67
N PRO A 170 9.45 -14.52 -15.66
CA PRO A 170 8.88 -15.23 -14.51
C PRO A 170 9.87 -15.43 -13.36
N GLN A 171 11.15 -15.10 -13.55
CA GLN A 171 12.21 -15.28 -12.54
C GLN A 171 12.90 -13.94 -12.22
N PRO A 172 12.25 -13.06 -11.45
CA PRO A 172 12.88 -11.84 -10.98
C PRO A 172 14.01 -12.16 -9.98
N LYS A 173 14.87 -11.17 -9.73
CA LYS A 173 15.86 -11.29 -8.66
C LYS A 173 15.15 -11.32 -7.30
N SER A 174 15.44 -12.35 -6.52
CA SER A 174 14.87 -12.56 -5.20
C SER A 174 15.68 -11.85 -4.11
N VAL A 175 14.98 -11.51 -3.02
CA VAL A 175 15.64 -11.10 -1.76
C VAL A 175 16.45 -12.28 -1.23
N ASP A 176 17.66 -11.97 -0.75
CA ASP A 176 18.51 -12.89 0.02
C ASP A 176 18.17 -12.72 1.50
N TYR A 177 17.62 -13.77 2.10
CA TYR A 177 17.21 -13.77 3.50
C TYR A 177 18.33 -14.14 4.49
N GLY A 178 19.54 -14.38 3.99
CA GLY A 178 20.69 -14.86 4.78
C GLY A 178 20.80 -16.38 4.79
N LEU A 179 21.98 -16.86 5.22
CA LEU A 179 22.40 -18.26 5.04
C LEU A 179 21.39 -19.28 5.59
N GLU A 180 20.96 -19.11 6.84
CA GLU A 180 20.09 -20.05 7.53
C GLU A 180 18.68 -20.07 6.90
N MET A 181 18.15 -18.89 6.57
CA MET A 181 16.86 -18.77 5.88
C MET A 181 16.92 -19.37 4.48
N GLU A 182 17.94 -19.06 3.69
CA GLU A 182 18.08 -19.61 2.34
C GLU A 182 18.25 -21.14 2.34
N GLN A 183 18.93 -21.70 3.35
CA GLN A 183 19.02 -23.16 3.53
C GLN A 183 17.65 -23.78 3.86
N ALA A 184 16.88 -23.15 4.76
CA ALA A 184 15.53 -23.59 5.09
C ALA A 184 14.60 -23.51 3.87
N ILE A 185 14.65 -22.40 3.12
CA ILE A 185 13.89 -22.21 1.89
C ILE A 185 14.28 -23.27 0.84
N ALA A 186 15.58 -23.50 0.62
CA ALA A 186 16.06 -24.52 -0.32
C ALA A 186 15.62 -25.95 0.05
N THR A 187 15.38 -26.21 1.34
CA THR A 187 14.86 -27.49 1.83
C THR A 187 13.36 -27.62 1.59
N LEU A 188 12.58 -26.56 1.85
CA LEU A 188 11.11 -26.57 1.75
C LEU A 188 10.61 -26.41 0.31
N GLN A 189 11.26 -25.57 -0.49
CA GLN A 189 10.78 -25.18 -1.82
C GLN A 189 10.54 -26.36 -2.78
N PRO A 190 11.39 -27.39 -2.87
CA PRO A 190 11.13 -28.56 -3.74
C PRO A 190 9.88 -29.35 -3.30
N GLU A 191 9.66 -29.46 -2.00
CA GLU A 191 8.52 -30.18 -1.43
C GLU A 191 7.21 -29.41 -1.68
N VAL A 192 7.24 -28.08 -1.48
CA VAL A 192 6.13 -27.20 -1.84
C VAL A 192 5.84 -27.29 -3.35
N ALA A 193 6.87 -27.18 -4.19
CA ALA A 193 6.72 -27.20 -5.65
C ALA A 193 6.10 -28.52 -6.16
N ARG A 194 6.42 -29.64 -5.50
CA ARG A 194 5.83 -30.95 -5.81
C ARG A 194 4.32 -30.99 -5.57
N LEU A 195 3.83 -30.22 -4.59
CA LEU A 195 2.45 -30.29 -4.14
C LEU A 195 1.55 -29.23 -4.77
N ILE A 196 2.05 -28.00 -4.97
CA ILE A 196 1.25 -26.87 -5.50
C ILE A 196 1.79 -26.28 -6.82
N GLY A 197 2.90 -26.81 -7.34
CA GLY A 197 3.56 -26.29 -8.54
C GLY A 197 4.65 -25.25 -8.25
N PRO A 198 5.48 -24.92 -9.25
CA PRO A 198 6.72 -24.16 -9.03
C PRO A 198 6.53 -22.65 -8.87
N THR A 199 5.48 -22.05 -9.45
CA THR A 199 5.34 -20.59 -9.61
C THR A 199 5.37 -19.83 -8.28
N ALA A 200 4.70 -20.33 -7.24
CA ALA A 200 4.66 -19.70 -5.92
C ALA A 200 5.42 -20.51 -4.85
N ALA A 201 6.23 -21.50 -5.24
CA ALA A 201 6.81 -22.44 -4.28
C ALA A 201 7.77 -21.78 -3.28
N ARG A 202 8.59 -20.82 -3.74
CA ARG A 202 9.49 -20.07 -2.86
C ARG A 202 8.70 -19.19 -1.89
N TYR A 203 7.70 -18.46 -2.38
CA TYR A 203 6.83 -17.63 -1.56
C TYR A 203 6.12 -18.45 -0.47
N THR A 204 5.52 -19.58 -0.83
CA THR A 204 4.85 -20.46 0.12
C THR A 204 5.84 -21.04 1.13
N ALA A 205 7.06 -21.41 0.72
CA ALA A 205 8.10 -21.85 1.66
C ALA A 205 8.46 -20.76 2.69
N ILE A 206 8.63 -19.51 2.26
CA ILE A 206 8.88 -18.37 3.15
C ILE A 206 7.70 -18.18 4.10
N LYS A 207 6.46 -18.20 3.60
CA LYS A 207 5.25 -18.02 4.42
C LYS A 207 5.03 -19.12 5.44
N LEU A 208 5.41 -20.36 5.12
CA LEU A 208 5.41 -21.47 6.06
C LEU A 208 6.44 -21.29 7.18
N LEU A 209 7.61 -20.71 6.87
CA LEU A 209 8.63 -20.36 7.88
C LEU A 209 8.19 -19.18 8.75
N GLU A 210 7.54 -18.16 8.17
CA GLU A 210 6.94 -17.02 8.90
C GLU A 210 5.75 -17.45 9.79
N GLY A 211 5.22 -18.66 9.63
CA GLY A 211 4.06 -19.12 10.38
C GLY A 211 2.73 -18.49 9.93
N ASP A 212 2.62 -18.07 8.66
CA ASP A 212 1.41 -17.43 8.11
C ASP A 212 0.20 -18.35 8.28
N THR A 213 -0.76 -17.90 9.10
CA THR A 213 -1.92 -18.72 9.49
C THR A 213 -2.78 -19.11 8.28
N ARG A 214 -2.92 -18.25 7.28
CA ARG A 214 -3.74 -18.56 6.10
C ARG A 214 -3.08 -19.60 5.21
N VAL A 215 -1.77 -19.51 5.03
CA VAL A 215 -1.00 -20.51 4.27
C VAL A 215 -1.02 -21.85 5.00
N ILE A 216 -0.86 -21.85 6.33
CA ILE A 216 -0.97 -23.06 7.14
C ILE A 216 -2.37 -23.67 7.01
N GLU A 217 -3.43 -22.89 7.19
CA GLU A 217 -4.82 -23.36 7.07
C GLU A 217 -5.10 -23.97 5.68
N ALA A 218 -4.63 -23.33 4.61
CA ALA A 218 -4.76 -23.86 3.25
C ALA A 218 -4.02 -25.20 3.08
N CYS A 219 -2.80 -25.32 3.62
CA CYS A 219 -2.02 -26.56 3.59
C CYS A 219 -2.66 -27.67 4.44
N SER A 220 -3.19 -27.36 5.62
CA SER A 220 -3.79 -28.33 6.55
C SER A 220 -5.02 -29.04 5.99
N GLN A 221 -5.63 -28.53 4.91
CA GLN A 221 -6.74 -29.21 4.23
C GLN A 221 -6.33 -30.51 3.53
N SER A 222 -5.03 -30.71 3.31
CA SER A 222 -4.47 -31.90 2.67
C SER A 222 -3.58 -32.69 3.64
N PRO A 223 -3.91 -33.95 3.99
CA PRO A 223 -3.05 -34.77 4.84
C PRO A 223 -1.62 -34.97 4.31
N ALA A 224 -1.43 -34.80 2.99
CA ALA A 224 -0.12 -34.87 2.35
C ALA A 224 0.82 -33.71 2.74
N MET A 225 0.27 -32.62 3.30
CA MET A 225 1.02 -31.43 3.73
C MET A 225 1.52 -31.52 5.17
N GLU A 226 1.01 -32.45 5.99
CA GLU A 226 1.37 -32.54 7.40
C GLU A 226 2.89 -32.65 7.64
N PRO A 227 3.64 -33.50 6.90
CA PRO A 227 5.10 -33.59 7.08
C PRO A 227 5.80 -32.27 6.72
N LEU A 228 5.28 -31.53 5.74
CA LEU A 228 5.82 -30.25 5.30
C LEU A 228 5.61 -29.18 6.39
N LEU A 229 4.44 -29.14 7.02
CA LEU A 229 4.12 -28.22 8.11
C LEU A 229 5.03 -28.45 9.32
N VAL A 230 5.24 -29.71 9.71
CA VAL A 230 6.14 -30.08 10.82
C VAL A 230 7.59 -29.68 10.51
N MET A 231 8.03 -29.91 9.26
CA MET A 231 9.37 -29.54 8.82
C MET A 231 9.57 -28.03 8.83
N ALA A 232 8.63 -27.26 8.29
CA ALA A 232 8.70 -25.80 8.28
C ALA A 232 8.79 -25.22 9.70
N ARG A 233 7.93 -25.71 10.61
CA ARG A 233 7.97 -25.31 12.02
C ARG A 233 9.31 -25.61 12.68
N THR A 234 9.86 -26.81 12.45
CA THR A 234 11.14 -27.21 13.04
C THR A 234 12.29 -26.33 12.54
N LEU A 235 12.29 -25.98 11.26
CA LEU A 235 13.28 -25.09 10.67
C LEU A 235 13.14 -23.65 11.20
N ALA A 236 11.91 -23.15 11.32
CA ALA A 236 11.63 -21.84 11.91
C ALA A 236 12.17 -21.76 13.35
N GLU A 237 11.85 -22.72 14.22
CA GLU A 237 12.34 -22.78 15.60
C GLU A 237 13.89 -22.79 15.69
N GLN A 238 14.57 -23.43 14.72
CA GLN A 238 16.04 -23.41 14.63
C GLN A 238 16.59 -22.03 14.26
N ILE A 239 15.94 -21.35 13.30
CA ILE A 239 16.33 -20.00 12.88
C ILE A 239 16.13 -19.00 14.03
N GLU A 240 14.99 -19.06 14.70
CA GLU A 240 14.68 -18.19 15.85
C GLU A 240 15.69 -18.38 16.99
N ALA A 241 16.13 -19.62 17.24
CA ALA A 241 17.16 -19.89 18.23
C ALA A 241 18.54 -19.30 17.88
N ILE A 242 18.83 -19.10 16.59
CA ILE A 242 20.10 -18.52 16.12
C ILE A 242 20.06 -16.99 16.17
N TYR A 243 18.97 -16.39 15.68
CA TYR A 243 18.85 -14.94 15.53
C TYR A 243 18.30 -14.23 16.77
N GLY A 244 17.53 -14.93 17.61
CA GLY A 244 16.92 -14.38 18.82
C GLY A 244 15.64 -13.59 18.59
N ASP A 245 15.19 -13.48 17.34
CA ASP A 245 13.97 -12.82 16.90
C ASP A 245 13.07 -13.81 16.14
N ASP A 246 11.78 -13.48 15.99
CA ASP A 246 10.86 -14.28 15.18
C ASP A 246 11.21 -14.22 13.67
N VAL A 247 10.81 -15.26 12.94
CA VAL A 247 11.10 -15.35 11.49
C VAL A 247 10.42 -14.22 10.71
N GLU A 248 9.23 -13.80 11.12
CA GLU A 248 8.47 -12.72 10.47
C GLU A 248 9.25 -11.39 10.48
N LEU A 249 9.82 -11.02 11.63
CA LEU A 249 10.65 -9.84 11.81
C LEU A 249 11.93 -9.95 11.01
N LEU A 250 12.60 -11.11 11.02
CA LEU A 250 13.80 -11.33 10.21
C LEU A 250 13.50 -11.13 8.71
N VAL A 251 12.39 -11.67 8.21
CA VAL A 251 11.97 -11.50 6.81
C VAL A 251 11.67 -10.04 6.51
N ALA A 252 10.95 -9.34 7.41
CA ALA A 252 10.67 -7.92 7.24
C ALA A 252 11.96 -7.09 7.17
N ASP A 253 12.90 -7.30 8.10
CA ASP A 253 14.18 -6.59 8.16
C ASP A 253 15.02 -6.82 6.90
N ARG A 254 15.07 -8.07 6.40
CA ARG A 254 15.77 -8.40 5.16
C ARG A 254 15.15 -7.73 3.94
N ARG A 255 13.82 -7.71 3.84
CA ARG A 255 13.10 -6.99 2.77
C ARG A 255 13.38 -5.49 2.83
N TYR A 256 13.28 -4.88 4.02
CA TYR A 256 13.58 -3.46 4.20
C TYR A 256 15.03 -3.13 3.83
N GLY A 257 16.00 -3.91 4.32
CA GLY A 257 17.41 -3.72 4.00
C GLY A 257 17.71 -3.86 2.50
N TYR A 258 17.10 -4.84 1.84
CA TYR A 258 17.21 -5.02 0.39
C TYR A 258 16.64 -3.83 -0.38
N VAL A 259 15.43 -3.40 -0.04
CA VAL A 259 14.75 -2.27 -0.70
C VAL A 259 15.51 -0.96 -0.48
N HIS A 260 15.96 -0.71 0.75
CA HIS A 260 16.77 0.45 1.10
C HIS A 260 18.08 0.49 0.29
N GLY A 261 18.80 -0.63 0.27
CA GLY A 261 20.04 -0.75 -0.50
C GLY A 261 19.83 -0.60 -2.01
N LEU A 262 18.73 -1.12 -2.55
CA LEU A 262 18.37 -0.99 -3.95
C LEU A 262 18.04 0.47 -4.29
N ALA A 263 17.17 1.11 -3.51
CA ALA A 263 16.75 2.49 -3.73
C ALA A 263 17.95 3.46 -3.67
N HIS A 264 18.83 3.30 -2.66
CA HIS A 264 20.02 4.13 -2.51
C HIS A 264 21.02 3.98 -3.66
N GLN A 265 21.06 2.82 -4.33
CA GLN A 265 21.94 2.61 -5.49
C GLN A 265 21.41 3.28 -6.76
N VAL A 266 20.08 3.37 -6.92
CA VAL A 266 19.46 3.84 -8.17
C VAL A 266 19.03 5.30 -8.11
N VAL A 267 18.77 5.84 -6.91
CA VAL A 267 18.28 7.22 -6.73
C VAL A 267 19.45 8.15 -6.43
N THR A 268 19.57 9.21 -7.21
CA THR A 268 20.45 10.34 -6.93
C THR A 268 19.59 11.59 -6.71
N GLN A 269 19.65 12.17 -5.51
CA GLN A 269 19.00 13.45 -5.24
C GLN A 269 19.94 14.61 -5.56
N ASN A 270 19.60 15.37 -6.60
CA ASN A 270 20.31 16.61 -6.90
C ASN A 270 19.80 17.72 -5.97
N ARG A 271 20.48 17.90 -4.83
CA ARG A 271 20.20 19.00 -3.88
C ARG A 271 20.24 20.40 -4.51
N SER A 272 20.89 20.55 -5.67
CA SER A 272 21.00 21.83 -6.39
C SER A 272 19.72 22.24 -7.13
N THR A 273 18.82 21.31 -7.44
CA THR A 273 17.57 21.57 -8.19
C THR A 273 16.34 21.69 -7.31
N GLN A 274 16.48 21.58 -5.98
CA GLN A 274 15.38 21.89 -5.05
C GLN A 274 15.02 23.38 -5.15
N HIS A 275 14.03 23.69 -6.00
CA HIS A 275 13.28 24.92 -5.84
C HIS A 275 12.52 24.83 -4.53
N ARG A 276 13.05 25.48 -3.47
CA ARG A 276 12.38 25.59 -2.17
C ARG A 276 10.91 25.93 -2.37
N THR A 277 10.03 25.00 -2.05
CA THR A 277 8.59 25.19 -2.18
C THR A 277 8.15 26.27 -1.20
N THR A 278 6.99 26.87 -1.44
CA THR A 278 6.42 27.84 -0.48
C THR A 278 6.17 27.19 0.87
N THR A 279 5.85 25.89 0.89
CA THR A 279 5.70 25.08 2.10
C THR A 279 7.02 24.97 2.85
N ASP A 280 8.12 24.64 2.17
CA ASP A 280 9.45 24.54 2.81
C ASP A 280 9.86 25.88 3.46
N ARG A 281 9.50 27.01 2.84
CA ARG A 281 9.77 28.35 3.42
C ARG A 281 8.93 28.64 4.65
N ILE A 282 7.68 28.18 4.65
CA ILE A 282 6.80 28.31 5.82
C ILE A 282 7.32 27.40 6.94
N ASP A 283 7.71 26.16 6.61
CA ASP A 283 8.27 25.22 7.58
C ASP A 283 9.59 25.73 8.16
N ASP A 284 10.49 26.30 7.33
CA ASP A 284 11.72 26.94 7.81
C ASP A 284 11.44 28.09 8.80
N LEU A 285 10.33 28.82 8.62
CA LEU A 285 9.93 29.93 9.49
C LEU A 285 9.24 29.42 10.77
N VAL A 286 8.28 28.50 10.63
CA VAL A 286 7.45 27.95 11.70
C VAL A 286 8.25 27.00 12.59
N ALA A 287 9.14 26.20 12.02
CA ALA A 287 10.04 25.30 12.74
C ALA A 287 11.38 25.95 13.11
N HIS A 288 11.54 27.26 12.86
CA HIS A 288 12.76 27.97 13.22
C HIS A 288 13.01 27.88 14.74
N ARG A 289 14.23 27.50 15.14
CA ARG A 289 14.59 27.27 16.55
C ARG A 289 14.22 28.41 17.52
N VAL A 290 14.24 29.66 17.04
CA VAL A 290 13.94 30.86 17.84
C VAL A 290 12.58 31.48 17.52
N LEU A 291 12.14 31.45 16.25
CA LEU A 291 10.90 32.12 15.83
C LEU A 291 9.68 31.18 15.92
N GLY A 292 9.91 29.86 15.90
CA GLY A 292 8.85 28.87 15.98
C GLY A 292 8.07 28.91 17.29
N LEU A 293 8.75 29.14 18.42
CA LEU A 293 8.09 29.28 19.73
C LEU A 293 7.13 30.50 19.77
N PRO A 294 7.55 31.73 19.42
CA PRO A 294 6.64 32.87 19.30
C PRO A 294 5.49 32.66 18.31
N ILE A 295 5.76 32.08 17.13
CA ILE A 295 4.74 31.81 16.12
C ILE A 295 3.72 30.80 16.64
N PHE A 296 4.17 29.72 17.27
CA PHE A 296 3.32 28.71 17.88
C PHE A 296 2.39 29.32 18.94
N PHE A 297 2.93 30.12 19.87
CA PHE A 297 2.10 30.80 20.87
C PHE A 297 1.12 31.79 20.25
N GLY A 298 1.53 32.52 19.20
CA GLY A 298 0.64 33.40 18.46
C GLY A 298 -0.52 32.66 17.79
N LEU A 299 -0.23 31.50 17.18
CA LEU A 299 -1.23 30.67 16.52
C LEU A 299 -2.18 30.02 17.55
N MET A 300 -1.66 29.55 18.68
CA MET A 300 -2.47 29.08 19.81
C MET A 300 -3.35 30.18 20.41
N ALA A 301 -2.82 31.38 20.60
CA ALA A 301 -3.60 32.52 21.06
C ALA A 301 -4.70 32.91 20.05
N LEU A 302 -4.40 32.85 18.75
CA LEU A 302 -5.37 33.10 17.69
C LEU A 302 -6.50 32.08 17.72
N VAL A 303 -6.19 30.79 17.79
CA VAL A 303 -7.19 29.72 17.92
C VAL A 303 -8.03 29.92 19.17
N PHE A 304 -7.42 30.28 20.30
CA PHE A 304 -8.11 30.57 21.55
C PHE A 304 -9.09 31.75 21.41
N VAL A 305 -8.64 32.88 20.87
CA VAL A 305 -9.48 34.08 20.66
C VAL A 305 -10.62 33.79 19.69
N LEU A 306 -10.35 33.07 18.60
CA LEU A 306 -11.38 32.67 17.64
C LEU A 306 -12.41 31.76 18.29
N THR A 307 -11.97 30.77 19.08
CA THR A 307 -12.88 29.83 19.75
C THR A 307 -13.73 30.52 20.82
N ALA A 308 -13.12 31.39 21.63
CA ALA A 308 -13.81 32.15 22.67
C ALA A 308 -14.85 33.12 22.06
N ASN A 309 -14.49 33.84 20.99
CA ASN A 309 -15.39 34.77 20.34
C ASN A 309 -16.48 34.06 19.51
N ALA A 310 -16.17 32.94 18.86
CA ALA A 310 -17.15 32.17 18.10
C ALA A 310 -18.16 31.45 19.01
N SER A 311 -17.74 31.04 20.22
CA SER A 311 -18.62 30.42 21.21
C SER A 311 -19.45 31.43 21.99
N ALA A 312 -19.03 32.70 22.10
CA ALA A 312 -19.75 33.72 22.87
C ALA A 312 -21.24 33.87 22.49
N PRO A 313 -21.64 33.99 21.20
CA PRO A 313 -23.05 34.08 20.83
C PRO A 313 -23.86 32.84 21.22
N PHE A 314 -23.24 31.65 21.11
CA PHE A 314 -23.87 30.38 21.47
C PHE A 314 -24.06 30.26 22.98
N VAL A 315 -23.03 30.62 23.77
CA VAL A 315 -23.11 30.66 25.24
C VAL A 315 -24.17 31.66 25.69
N THR A 316 -24.21 32.86 25.09
CA THR A 316 -25.24 33.86 25.40
C THR A 316 -26.65 33.37 25.06
N TRP A 317 -26.82 32.65 23.94
CA TRP A 317 -28.12 32.06 23.60
C TRP A 317 -28.56 30.98 24.59
N VAL A 318 -27.64 30.10 25.00
CA VAL A 318 -27.90 29.09 26.04
C VAL A 318 -28.28 29.76 27.36
N ASP A 319 -27.53 30.78 27.77
CA ASP A 319 -27.77 31.53 29.01
C ASP A 319 -29.16 32.19 29.03
N ILE A 320 -29.52 32.92 27.96
CA ILE A 320 -30.85 33.53 27.82
C ILE A 320 -31.96 32.47 27.86
N THR A 321 -31.75 31.32 27.23
CA THR A 321 -32.76 30.26 27.15
C THR A 321 -32.94 29.54 28.49
N VAL A 322 -31.84 29.20 29.16
CA VAL A 322 -31.84 28.44 30.43
C VAL A 322 -32.19 29.34 31.61
N ASN A 323 -31.45 30.44 31.81
CA ASN A 323 -31.60 31.32 32.96
C ASN A 323 -32.66 32.39 32.77
N GLY A 324 -32.99 32.74 31.53
CA GLY A 324 -34.09 33.67 31.24
C GLY A 324 -35.43 32.95 31.13
N VAL A 325 -35.58 32.18 30.05
CA VAL A 325 -36.88 31.60 29.69
C VAL A 325 -37.24 30.43 30.60
N LEU A 326 -36.43 29.37 30.63
CA LEU A 326 -36.73 28.14 31.37
C LEU A 326 -36.81 28.37 32.88
N ALA A 327 -35.82 29.04 33.48
CA ALA A 327 -35.85 29.37 34.90
C ALA A 327 -37.07 30.24 35.25
N GLY A 328 -37.44 31.21 34.41
CA GLY A 328 -38.64 32.03 34.58
C GLY A 328 -39.93 31.20 34.59
N TRP A 329 -40.08 30.25 33.65
CA TRP A 329 -41.22 29.33 33.61
C TRP A 329 -41.29 28.43 34.85
N VAL A 330 -40.16 27.84 35.25
CA VAL A 330 -40.09 26.96 36.41
C VAL A 330 -40.41 27.73 37.69
N THR A 331 -39.86 28.94 37.85
CA THR A 331 -40.16 29.81 38.99
C THR A 331 -41.65 30.16 39.02
N ALA A 332 -42.27 30.51 37.89
CA ALA A 332 -43.70 30.81 37.81
C ALA A 332 -44.58 29.62 38.24
N VAL A 333 -44.27 28.42 37.75
CA VAL A 333 -44.98 27.18 38.12
C VAL A 333 -44.79 26.84 39.60
N LEU A 334 -43.56 26.93 40.11
CA LEU A 334 -43.27 26.66 41.52
C LEU A 334 -43.95 27.67 42.46
N THR A 335 -44.03 28.95 42.07
CA THR A 335 -44.81 29.94 42.83
C THR A 335 -46.31 29.64 42.78
N ALA A 336 -46.84 29.21 41.64
CA ALA A 336 -48.25 28.82 41.53
C ALA A 336 -48.59 27.60 42.40
N LEU A 337 -47.62 26.71 42.62
CA LEU A 337 -47.73 25.53 43.49
C LEU A 337 -47.37 25.81 44.97
N SER A 338 -47.14 27.08 45.35
CA SER A 338 -46.76 27.47 46.72
C SER A 338 -45.49 26.76 47.24
N ALA A 339 -44.50 26.56 46.37
CA ALA A 339 -43.24 25.94 46.74
C ALA A 339 -42.46 26.77 47.79
N PRO A 340 -41.72 26.12 48.69
CA PRO A 340 -40.97 26.82 49.75
C PRO A 340 -39.82 27.67 49.18
N ALA A 341 -39.53 28.79 49.84
CA ALA A 341 -38.62 29.83 49.35
C ALA A 341 -37.18 29.35 49.03
N TRP A 342 -36.68 28.33 49.74
CA TRP A 342 -35.36 27.77 49.50
C TRP A 342 -35.24 27.06 48.14
N LEU A 343 -36.34 26.54 47.60
CA LEU A 343 -36.37 25.87 46.30
C LEU A 343 -36.37 26.89 45.15
N LEU A 344 -37.05 28.02 45.35
CA LEU A 344 -37.07 29.13 44.39
C LEU A 344 -35.71 29.83 44.30
N SER A 345 -34.95 29.88 45.41
CA SER A 345 -33.60 30.48 45.41
C SER A 345 -32.52 29.65 44.71
N LEU A 346 -32.82 28.41 44.31
CA LEU A 346 -31.88 27.55 43.56
C LEU A 346 -31.95 27.75 42.05
N LEU A 347 -32.92 28.52 41.56
CA LEU A 347 -33.15 28.79 40.13
C LEU A 347 -32.66 30.18 39.69
N VAL A 348 -32.05 30.94 40.61
CA VAL A 348 -31.54 32.29 40.41
C VAL A 348 -30.02 32.30 40.40
#